data_AF-A0A7C9ET92-F1
#
_entry.id   AF-A0A7C9ET92-F1
#
_cell.length_a   1.000
_cell.length_b   1.000
_cell.length_c   1.000
_cell.angle_alpha   90.00
_cell.angle_beta   90.00
_cell.angle_gamma   90.00
#
_symmetry.space_group_name_H-M   'P 1'
#
loop_
_entity.id
_entity.type
_entity.pdbx_description
1 polymer ?
#
loop_
_entity_poly.entity_id
_entity_poly.type
_entity_poly.pdbx_seq_one_letter_code
_entity_poly.pdbx_strand_id
1 'polypeptide(L)'
;MFSNLRGALRVALVHGDMDDDFTVARMLLSGIPLEEPYIQWRLHVLANEEKKSLKEGKLPIKESFYLMGTADPIDCLEEDEVCIIHENGQISGDVLVYRNPGIHFGDIRPLKATHKKSLEDIVGNSKYGIFFSTKGPRSLADQMAGGDYDGDMYWISRNPELLRYFVPSEPWTCNHSTSKAITKKPTDFSADALEHELFHLFLSTRFHPSKSVGVAADSWLSYMDRLLILGRQCVEERNLLQEKILRLVDIYYDALDAPKKGLKVEVPSELIPKKFPHYMGRGEMFSYRSTSVLGEIFDKADELNLEGLSIQVWKLPNFKVEIPKDRLRSWEDHYKTYRSEMTEAMQLAGDSKKETAGDVIHKYKQVTSGYTLLLSDSFARRSNPFHHKSYLDIIWS
;
A
#
# COMPACT_ATOMS: atom_id res chain seq x y z
N MET A 1 12.43 -18.94 -11.87
CA MET A 1 12.21 -17.73 -11.03
C MET A 1 12.26 -18.03 -9.55
N PHE A 2 11.78 -19.19 -9.11
CA PHE A 2 12.03 -19.69 -7.74
C PHE A 2 12.77 -21.01 -7.84
N SER A 3 13.97 -21.09 -7.26
CA SER A 3 14.71 -22.36 -7.10
C SER A 3 14.37 -23.05 -5.77
N ASN A 4 13.54 -22.40 -4.95
CA ASN A 4 13.24 -22.81 -3.59
C ASN A 4 11.73 -22.78 -3.34
N LEU A 5 11.18 -23.95 -3.00
CA LEU A 5 9.78 -24.13 -2.61
C LEU A 5 9.35 -23.19 -1.49
N ARG A 6 10.22 -22.92 -0.52
CA ARG A 6 9.92 -22.00 0.60
C ARG A 6 9.69 -20.57 0.13
N GLY A 7 10.45 -20.12 -0.87
CA GLY A 7 10.28 -18.79 -1.46
C GLY A 7 8.96 -18.68 -2.23
N ALA A 8 8.68 -19.68 -3.07
CA ALA A 8 7.43 -19.76 -3.83
C ALA A 8 6.20 -19.80 -2.91
N LEU A 9 6.24 -20.64 -1.87
CA LEU A 9 5.14 -20.76 -0.91
C LEU A 9 4.93 -19.47 -0.13
N ARG A 10 6.00 -18.76 0.25
CA ARG A 10 5.88 -17.46 0.93
C ARG A 10 5.13 -16.45 0.06
N VAL A 11 5.53 -16.28 -1.20
CA VAL A 11 4.89 -15.35 -2.13
C VAL A 11 3.42 -15.73 -2.35
N ALA A 12 3.14 -17.02 -2.55
CA ALA A 12 1.78 -17.53 -2.74
C ALA A 12 0.88 -17.33 -1.51
N LEU A 13 1.43 -17.40 -0.29
CA LEU A 13 0.68 -17.15 0.94
C LEU A 13 0.46 -15.65 1.20
N VAL A 14 1.48 -14.81 0.97
CA VAL A 14 1.37 -13.35 1.19
C VAL A 14 0.34 -12.74 0.26
N HIS A 15 0.27 -13.21 -0.99
CA HIS A 15 -0.67 -12.73 -2.00
C HIS A 15 -1.82 -13.70 -2.28
N GLY A 16 -2.17 -14.55 -1.32
CA GLY A 16 -3.17 -15.60 -1.52
C GLY A 16 -4.59 -15.09 -1.83
N ASP A 17 -4.94 -13.91 -1.29
CA ASP A 17 -6.22 -13.24 -1.60
C ASP A 17 -6.30 -12.80 -3.07
N MET A 18 -5.16 -12.45 -3.68
CA MET A 18 -5.07 -12.18 -5.11
C MET A 18 -5.03 -13.46 -5.95
N ASP A 19 -4.83 -14.62 -5.34
CA ASP A 19 -4.56 -15.90 -5.99
C ASP A 19 -5.77 -16.86 -5.96
N ASP A 20 -6.95 -16.34 -6.31
CA ASP A 20 -8.20 -17.11 -6.42
C ASP A 20 -8.36 -18.12 -5.26
N ASP A 21 -8.28 -17.62 -4.02
CA ASP A 21 -8.30 -18.41 -2.79
C ASP A 21 -7.07 -19.33 -2.62
N PHE A 22 -5.86 -18.74 -2.60
CA PHE A 22 -4.59 -19.43 -2.29
C PHE A 22 -4.29 -20.62 -3.21
N THR A 23 -4.70 -20.58 -4.48
CA THR A 23 -4.64 -21.73 -5.39
C THR A 23 -3.23 -22.27 -5.58
N VAL A 24 -2.24 -21.42 -5.85
CA VAL A 24 -0.83 -21.79 -5.98
C VAL A 24 -0.29 -22.39 -4.69
N ALA A 25 -0.65 -21.84 -3.53
CA ALA A 25 -0.22 -22.40 -2.25
C ALA A 25 -0.79 -23.82 -2.05
N ARG A 26 -2.08 -24.04 -2.36
CA ARG A 26 -2.72 -25.37 -2.32
C ARG A 26 -2.05 -26.34 -3.30
N MET A 27 -1.75 -25.88 -4.51
CA MET A 27 -1.05 -26.66 -5.53
C MET A 27 0.34 -27.12 -5.05
N LEU A 28 1.14 -26.18 -4.53
CA LEU A 28 2.47 -26.47 -3.99
C LEU A 28 2.39 -27.45 -2.80
N LEU A 29 1.44 -27.25 -1.88
CA LEU A 29 1.22 -28.14 -0.73
C LEU A 29 0.70 -29.53 -1.14
N SER A 30 0.03 -29.63 -2.30
CA SER A 30 -0.41 -30.89 -2.89
C SER A 30 0.71 -31.65 -3.62
N GLY A 31 1.95 -31.13 -3.60
CA GLY A 31 3.11 -31.75 -4.21
C GLY A 31 3.25 -31.50 -5.71
N ILE A 32 2.58 -30.49 -6.26
CA ILE A 32 2.74 -30.09 -7.66
C ILE A 32 4.12 -29.43 -7.82
N PRO A 33 4.92 -29.83 -8.84
CA PRO A 33 6.26 -29.29 -9.04
C PRO A 33 6.27 -27.79 -9.33
N LEU A 34 7.32 -27.08 -8.89
CA LEU A 34 7.51 -25.65 -9.20
C LEU A 34 7.71 -25.39 -10.70
N GLU A 35 8.11 -26.42 -11.44
CA GLU A 35 8.32 -26.38 -12.88
C GLU A 35 7.00 -26.35 -13.65
N GLU A 36 5.87 -26.59 -12.98
CA GLU A 36 4.56 -26.59 -13.59
C GLU A 36 4.26 -25.19 -14.20
N PRO A 37 3.91 -25.12 -15.50
CA PRO A 37 3.77 -23.87 -16.23
C PRO A 37 2.84 -22.84 -15.60
N TYR A 38 1.68 -23.26 -15.10
CA TYR A 38 0.71 -22.38 -14.45
C TYR A 38 1.25 -21.82 -13.13
N ILE A 39 1.86 -22.66 -12.28
CA ILE A 39 2.53 -22.21 -11.05
C ILE A 39 3.62 -21.18 -11.38
N GLN A 40 4.45 -21.42 -12.39
CA GLN A 40 5.51 -20.49 -12.77
C GLN A 40 4.96 -19.15 -13.23
N TRP A 41 3.92 -19.17 -14.07
CA TRP A 41 3.25 -17.97 -14.55
C TRP A 41 2.61 -17.20 -13.39
N ARG A 42 1.88 -17.89 -12.52
CA ARG A 42 1.15 -17.25 -11.43
C ARG A 42 2.11 -16.68 -10.38
N LEU A 43 3.13 -17.44 -9.98
CA LEU A 43 4.19 -16.93 -9.11
C LEU A 43 4.93 -15.73 -9.72
N HIS A 44 5.08 -15.68 -11.05
CA HIS A 44 5.64 -14.50 -11.71
C HIS A 44 4.74 -13.27 -11.56
N VAL A 45 3.43 -13.41 -11.75
CA VAL A 45 2.45 -12.34 -11.53
C VAL A 45 2.50 -11.84 -10.09
N LEU A 46 2.46 -12.76 -9.12
CA LEU A 46 2.51 -12.41 -7.69
C LEU A 46 3.83 -11.71 -7.32
N ALA A 47 4.96 -12.21 -7.83
CA ALA A 47 6.27 -11.59 -7.61
C ALA A 47 6.39 -10.18 -8.25
N ASN A 48 5.70 -9.92 -9.36
CA ASN A 48 5.67 -8.59 -9.95
C ASN A 48 4.85 -7.60 -9.10
N GLU A 49 3.83 -8.06 -8.36
CA GLU A 49 3.10 -7.19 -7.43
C GLU A 49 3.96 -6.79 -6.22
N GLU A 50 4.79 -7.71 -5.69
CA GLU A 50 5.79 -7.36 -4.67
C GLU A 50 6.76 -6.29 -5.20
N LYS A 51 7.25 -6.43 -6.45
CA LYS A 51 8.14 -5.44 -7.07
C LYS A 51 7.47 -4.10 -7.26
N LYS A 52 6.20 -4.07 -7.67
CA LYS A 52 5.43 -2.83 -7.78
C LYS A 52 5.33 -2.13 -6.42
N SER A 53 5.07 -2.89 -5.35
CA SER A 53 5.08 -2.37 -3.99
C SER A 53 6.44 -1.77 -3.60
N LEU A 54 7.55 -2.42 -3.97
CA LEU A 54 8.90 -1.89 -3.77
C LEU A 54 9.15 -0.59 -4.55
N LYS A 55 8.68 -0.50 -5.80
CA LYS A 55 8.75 0.73 -6.61
C LYS A 55 7.96 1.89 -6.01
N GLU A 56 6.86 1.57 -5.33
CA GLU A 56 6.07 2.54 -4.54
C GLU A 56 6.74 2.90 -3.19
N GLY A 57 7.91 2.35 -2.88
CA GLY A 57 8.65 2.62 -1.64
C GLY A 57 8.15 1.84 -0.42
N LYS A 58 7.31 0.81 -0.61
CA LYS A 58 6.78 -0.02 0.49
C LYS A 58 7.81 -1.06 0.91
N LEU A 59 8.66 -0.70 1.86
CA LEU A 59 9.71 -1.57 2.37
C LEU A 59 9.21 -2.36 3.60
N PRO A 60 9.32 -3.70 3.59
CA PRO A 60 8.96 -4.50 4.76
C PRO A 60 9.99 -4.33 5.89
N ILE A 61 9.58 -3.70 6.98
CA ILE A 61 10.42 -3.50 8.17
C ILE A 61 9.97 -4.48 9.26
N LYS A 62 10.90 -5.35 9.69
CA LYS A 62 10.66 -6.28 10.80
C LYS A 62 10.43 -5.51 12.10
N GLU A 63 9.65 -6.10 13.01
CA GLU A 63 9.35 -5.52 14.32
C GLU A 63 8.71 -4.12 14.21
N SER A 64 7.82 -3.94 13.23
CA SER A 64 7.00 -2.74 13.10
C SER A 64 5.53 -3.08 12.86
N PHE A 65 4.63 -2.23 13.34
CA PHE A 65 3.19 -2.44 13.29
C PHE A 65 2.44 -1.11 13.45
N TYR A 66 1.15 -1.10 13.15
CA TYR A 66 0.26 0.05 13.37
C TYR A 66 -0.69 -0.22 14.52
N LEU A 67 -0.75 0.68 15.50
CA LEU A 67 -1.71 0.61 16.60
C LEU A 67 -2.57 1.88 16.67
N MET A 68 -3.78 1.73 17.21
CA MET A 68 -4.64 2.87 17.48
C MET A 68 -4.13 3.64 18.70
N GLY A 69 -4.00 4.95 18.56
CA GLY A 69 -3.55 5.82 19.63
C GLY A 69 -4.67 6.28 20.54
N THR A 70 -4.37 6.37 21.83
CA THR A 70 -5.29 6.90 22.83
C THR A 70 -4.54 7.58 23.97
N ALA A 71 -5.22 8.40 24.75
CA ALA A 71 -4.66 9.05 25.92
C ALA A 71 -4.63 8.09 27.12
N ASP A 72 -3.66 8.26 28.01
CA ASP A 72 -3.63 7.60 29.31
C ASP A 72 -4.84 8.03 30.16
N PRO A 73 -5.78 7.12 30.49
CA PRO A 73 -6.96 7.46 31.28
C PRO A 73 -6.67 7.71 32.77
N ILE A 74 -5.49 7.35 33.28
CA ILE A 74 -5.14 7.42 34.72
C ILE A 74 -3.87 8.21 35.02
N ASP A 75 -3.27 8.85 34.02
CA ASP A 75 -2.10 9.71 34.18
C ASP A 75 -0.90 9.01 34.86
N CYS A 76 -0.68 7.73 34.52
CA CYS A 76 0.37 6.88 35.08
C CYS A 76 1.68 6.88 34.25
N LEU A 77 1.64 7.41 33.02
CA LEU A 77 2.77 7.55 32.11
C LEU A 77 3.46 8.92 32.26
N GLU A 78 4.79 8.93 32.27
CA GLU A 78 5.58 10.17 32.15
C GLU A 78 5.60 10.69 30.70
N GLU A 79 6.04 11.93 30.49
CA GLU A 79 5.90 12.66 29.22
C GLU A 79 6.37 11.89 27.96
N ASP A 80 7.52 11.22 28.01
CA ASP A 80 8.06 10.40 26.91
C ASP A 80 7.82 8.89 27.09
N GLU A 81 6.97 8.49 28.05
CA GLU A 81 6.55 7.10 28.23
C GLU A 81 5.26 6.78 27.48
N VAL A 82 5.20 5.58 26.89
CA VAL A 82 4.00 5.02 26.28
C VAL A 82 3.73 3.63 26.83
N CYS A 83 2.46 3.24 26.92
CA CYS A 83 2.08 1.86 27.19
C CYS A 83 1.57 1.23 25.90
N ILE A 84 2.13 0.09 25.52
CA ILE A 84 1.80 -0.57 24.25
C ILE A 84 1.24 -1.96 24.55
N ILE A 85 0.00 -2.20 24.13
CA ILE A 85 -0.70 -3.47 24.33
C ILE A 85 -0.90 -4.12 22.96
N HIS A 86 -0.10 -5.15 22.67
CA HIS A 86 -0.15 -5.91 21.43
C HIS A 86 -0.84 -7.28 21.64
N GLU A 87 -1.17 -8.00 20.57
CA GLU A 87 -1.82 -9.32 20.66
C GLU A 87 -1.04 -10.36 21.48
N ASN A 88 0.28 -10.27 21.40
CA ASN A 88 1.26 -11.17 22.02
C ASN A 88 1.68 -10.67 23.42
N GLY A 89 0.96 -9.68 23.97
CA GLY A 89 1.22 -9.08 25.26
C GLY A 89 1.75 -7.66 25.16
N GLN A 90 2.16 -7.12 26.31
CA GLN A 90 2.71 -5.78 26.39
C GLN A 90 4.12 -5.69 25.82
N ILE A 91 4.40 -4.55 25.22
CA ILE A 91 5.71 -4.23 24.65
C ILE A 91 6.44 -3.28 25.59
N SER A 92 7.74 -3.52 25.78
CA SER A 92 8.61 -2.68 26.59
C SER A 92 9.95 -2.42 25.91
N GLY A 93 10.60 -1.32 26.29
CA GLY A 93 11.87 -0.86 25.73
C GLY A 93 11.71 0.35 24.82
N ASP A 94 12.79 0.74 24.16
CA ASP A 94 12.79 1.91 23.29
C ASP A 94 12.05 1.62 21.99
N VAL A 95 11.22 2.57 21.54
CA VAL A 95 10.41 2.47 20.33
C VAL A 95 10.47 3.77 19.53
N LEU A 96 10.38 3.65 18.20
CA LEU A 96 10.07 4.80 17.34
C LEU A 96 8.58 4.82 17.07
N VAL A 97 7.97 5.99 17.21
CA VAL A 97 6.55 6.21 16.93
C VAL A 97 6.40 7.32 15.90
N TYR A 98 5.50 7.13 14.94
CA TYR A 98 5.25 8.07 13.85
C TYR A 98 3.79 7.98 13.41
N ARG A 99 3.23 9.10 12.95
CA ARG A 99 1.86 9.19 12.44
C ARG A 99 1.86 9.58 10.97
N ASN A 100 1.13 8.83 10.16
CA ASN A 100 0.91 9.18 8.75
C ASN A 100 -0.28 10.13 8.59
N PRO A 101 -0.23 11.10 7.65
CA PRO A 101 0.94 11.50 6.86
C PRO A 101 1.71 12.65 7.55
N GLY A 102 2.99 12.43 7.83
CA GLY A 102 3.91 13.44 8.37
C GLY A 102 5.11 13.62 7.46
N ILE A 103 5.58 14.87 7.30
CA ILE A 103 6.75 15.19 6.45
C ILE A 103 7.84 15.96 7.21
N HIS A 104 7.61 16.35 8.46
CA HIS A 104 8.63 17.00 9.27
C HIS A 104 9.54 15.97 9.93
N PHE A 105 10.82 16.30 10.06
CA PHE A 105 11.82 15.39 10.65
C PHE A 105 11.50 15.05 12.12
N GLY A 106 10.83 15.96 12.82
CA GLY A 106 10.39 15.78 14.21
C GLY A 106 9.09 14.97 14.39
N ASP A 107 8.43 14.55 13.31
CA ASP A 107 7.20 13.73 13.41
C ASP A 107 7.48 12.30 13.86
N ILE A 108 8.73 11.86 13.78
CA ILE A 108 9.18 10.56 14.30
C ILE A 108 9.73 10.80 15.71
N ARG A 109 9.11 10.18 16.71
CA ARG A 109 9.45 10.35 18.13
C ARG A 109 10.06 9.06 18.70
N PRO A 110 11.27 9.12 19.27
CA PRO A 110 11.75 8.04 20.12
C PRO A 110 11.05 8.14 21.47
N LEU A 111 10.37 7.07 21.86
CA LEU A 111 9.61 6.97 23.11
C LEU A 111 10.00 5.72 23.87
N LYS A 112 9.69 5.69 25.16
CA LYS A 112 9.95 4.52 26.01
C LYS A 112 8.66 3.76 26.26
N ALA A 113 8.58 2.54 25.74
CA ALA A 113 7.49 1.64 26.06
C ALA A 113 7.69 1.07 27.48
N THR A 114 6.78 1.43 28.39
CA THR A 114 6.82 1.03 29.80
C THR A 114 5.57 0.22 30.14
N HIS A 115 5.77 -0.96 30.72
CA HIS A 115 4.67 -1.80 31.24
C HIS A 115 4.03 -1.12 32.46
N LYS A 116 2.71 -0.92 32.42
CA LYS A 116 1.92 -0.38 33.54
C LYS A 116 0.74 -1.30 33.83
N LYS A 117 0.83 -2.08 34.91
CA LYS A 117 -0.23 -2.99 35.34
C LYS A 117 -1.57 -2.27 35.61
N SER A 118 -1.52 -1.04 36.11
CA SER A 118 -2.71 -0.22 36.36
C SER A 118 -3.53 0.08 35.09
N LEU A 119 -2.88 0.14 33.92
CA LEU A 119 -3.58 0.29 32.64
C LEU A 119 -4.25 -1.00 32.19
N GLU A 120 -3.67 -2.16 32.49
CA GLU A 120 -4.27 -3.46 32.16
C GLU A 120 -5.62 -3.64 32.85
N ASP A 121 -5.73 -3.23 34.12
CA ASP A 121 -6.95 -3.33 34.90
C ASP A 121 -8.11 -2.51 34.30
N ILE A 122 -7.80 -1.44 33.56
CA ILE A 122 -8.78 -0.53 32.94
C ILE A 122 -9.14 -0.97 31.53
N VAL A 123 -8.12 -1.29 30.74
CA VAL A 123 -8.24 -1.65 29.33
C VAL A 123 -8.76 -3.08 29.17
N GLY A 124 -8.62 -3.90 30.21
CA GLY A 124 -9.09 -5.27 30.24
C GLY A 124 -8.42 -6.12 29.16
N ASN A 125 -9.23 -6.83 28.39
CA ASN A 125 -8.75 -7.72 27.32
C ASN A 125 -8.51 -7.01 25.98
N SER A 126 -8.55 -5.68 25.94
CA SER A 126 -8.36 -4.95 24.68
C SER A 126 -6.93 -5.11 24.18
N LYS A 127 -6.77 -5.27 22.87
CA LYS A 127 -5.49 -5.50 22.19
C LYS A 127 -5.33 -4.44 21.09
N TYR A 128 -4.10 -4.22 20.66
CA TYR A 128 -3.72 -3.32 19.58
C TYR A 128 -3.91 -1.83 19.88
N GLY A 129 -3.51 -1.40 21.08
CA GLY A 129 -3.55 0.01 21.49
C GLY A 129 -2.19 0.54 21.93
N ILE A 130 -1.93 1.81 21.65
CA ILE A 130 -0.84 2.59 22.24
C ILE A 130 -1.44 3.74 23.06
N PHE A 131 -1.03 3.82 24.33
CA PHE A 131 -1.48 4.82 25.29
C PHE A 131 -0.37 5.84 25.47
N PHE A 132 -0.69 7.10 25.25
CA PHE A 132 0.22 8.23 25.36
C PHE A 132 -0.01 9.00 26.66
N SER A 133 1.07 9.52 27.24
CA SER A 133 0.97 10.37 28.42
C SER A 133 0.08 11.58 28.19
N THR A 134 -0.65 11.96 29.24
CA THR A 134 -1.42 13.20 29.34
C THR A 134 -0.60 14.34 29.98
N LYS A 135 0.67 14.08 30.30
CA LYS A 135 1.61 15.05 30.87
C LYS A 135 2.36 15.80 29.77
N GLY A 136 3.02 16.88 30.18
CA GLY A 136 3.80 17.73 29.28
C GLY A 136 3.02 18.93 28.74
N PRO A 137 3.71 19.88 28.08
CA PRO A 137 3.10 21.11 27.58
C PRO A 137 2.28 20.92 26.29
N ARG A 138 2.54 19.83 25.55
CA ARG A 138 1.91 19.52 24.26
C ARG A 138 1.76 18.01 24.12
N SER A 139 0.58 17.53 23.70
CA SER A 139 0.34 16.09 23.54
C SER A 139 1.30 15.46 22.52
N LEU A 140 1.72 14.22 22.76
CA LEU A 140 2.56 13.47 21.83
C LEU A 140 1.91 13.29 20.46
N ALA A 141 0.59 13.12 20.41
CA ALA A 141 -0.17 13.07 19.16
C ALA A 141 0.01 14.34 18.31
N ASP A 142 -0.15 15.52 18.93
CA ASP A 142 -0.02 16.80 18.23
C ASP A 142 1.42 17.04 17.78
N GLN A 143 2.41 16.61 18.58
CA GLN A 143 3.82 16.62 18.17
C GLN A 143 4.12 15.77 16.93
N MET A 144 3.30 14.77 16.62
CA MET A 144 3.44 13.88 15.47
C MET A 144 2.45 14.25 14.36
N ALA A 145 2.90 15.10 13.44
CA ALA A 145 2.12 15.58 12.30
C ALA A 145 0.80 16.31 12.66
N GLY A 146 0.65 16.86 13.87
CA GLY A 146 -0.59 17.53 14.31
C GLY A 146 -1.76 16.57 14.55
N GLY A 147 -1.48 15.36 15.06
CA GLY A 147 -2.48 14.35 15.33
C GLY A 147 -3.28 14.56 16.60
N ASP A 148 -4.27 13.70 16.79
CA ASP A 148 -5.07 13.60 17.99
C ASP A 148 -5.37 12.13 18.34
N TYR A 149 -6.43 11.90 19.11
CA TYR A 149 -6.83 10.58 19.61
C TYR A 149 -8.26 10.20 19.17
N ASP A 150 -8.73 10.71 18.03
CA ASP A 150 -10.08 10.45 17.50
C ASP A 150 -10.22 9.17 16.65
N GLY A 151 -9.11 8.45 16.49
CA GLY A 151 -8.98 7.27 15.61
C GLY A 151 -7.63 7.14 14.93
N ASP A 152 -6.70 8.07 15.19
CA ASP A 152 -5.36 8.07 14.62
C ASP A 152 -4.59 6.76 14.85
N MET A 153 -3.96 6.29 13.77
CA MET A 153 -3.11 5.09 13.76
C MET A 153 -1.64 5.49 13.75
N TYR A 154 -0.87 4.89 14.64
CA TYR A 154 0.55 5.17 14.84
C TYR A 154 1.39 3.99 14.38
N TRP A 155 2.34 4.26 13.48
CA TRP A 155 3.40 3.34 13.15
C TRP A 155 4.38 3.27 14.32
N ILE A 156 4.66 2.05 14.78
CA ILE A 156 5.58 1.78 15.87
C ILE A 156 6.66 0.84 15.35
N SER A 157 7.92 1.13 15.66
CA SER A 157 9.04 0.25 15.34
C SER A 157 9.96 0.01 16.53
N ARG A 158 10.27 -1.27 16.74
CA ARG A 158 11.33 -1.77 17.63
C ARG A 158 12.57 -2.21 16.88
N ASN A 159 12.68 -1.85 15.60
CA ASN A 159 13.80 -2.29 14.80
C ASN A 159 15.11 -1.73 15.40
N PRO A 160 16.05 -2.59 15.83
CA PRO A 160 17.25 -2.14 16.53
C PRO A 160 18.20 -1.34 15.64
N GLU A 161 18.18 -1.53 14.32
CA GLU A 161 18.96 -0.70 13.39
C GLU A 161 18.36 0.70 13.27
N LEU A 162 17.03 0.80 13.13
CA LEU A 162 16.37 2.12 13.10
C LEU A 162 16.58 2.88 14.41
N LEU A 163 16.38 2.23 15.56
CA LEU A 163 16.60 2.85 16.86
C LEU A 163 18.05 3.33 17.06
N ARG A 164 19.03 2.57 16.54
CA ARG A 164 20.46 2.91 16.69
C ARG A 164 20.88 4.10 15.83
N TYR A 165 20.36 4.21 14.61
CA TYR A 165 20.82 5.21 13.64
C TYR A 165 19.90 6.43 13.55
N PHE A 166 18.69 6.37 14.11
CA PHE A 166 17.77 7.50 14.12
C PHE A 166 18.28 8.61 15.05
N VAL A 167 18.22 9.85 14.56
CA VAL A 167 18.56 11.04 15.32
C VAL A 167 17.29 11.88 15.46
N PRO A 168 16.80 12.11 16.69
CA PRO A 168 15.57 12.88 16.89
C PRO A 168 15.74 14.34 16.49
N SER A 169 14.63 14.93 16.08
CA SER A 169 14.50 16.37 15.83
C SER A 169 13.35 16.93 16.67
N GLU A 170 13.38 18.23 16.90
CA GLU A 170 12.28 18.91 17.57
C GLU A 170 10.99 18.78 16.76
N PRO A 171 9.82 18.61 17.40
CA PRO A 171 8.56 18.52 16.70
C PRO A 171 8.26 19.82 15.96
N TRP A 172 7.49 19.72 14.87
CA TRP A 172 7.09 20.91 14.12
C TRP A 172 6.23 21.84 14.98
N THR A 173 6.53 23.13 14.99
CA THR A 173 5.71 24.16 15.64
C THR A 173 5.27 25.19 14.61
N CYS A 174 3.99 25.55 14.63
CA CYS A 174 3.49 26.65 13.82
C CYS A 174 4.08 27.97 14.35
N ASN A 175 5.04 28.55 13.61
CA ASN A 175 5.79 29.73 14.04
C ASN A 175 5.10 31.07 13.72
N HIS A 176 3.95 31.03 13.05
CA HIS A 176 3.17 32.19 12.66
C HIS A 176 1.76 32.13 13.24
N SER A 177 1.35 33.22 13.90
CA SER A 177 -0.04 33.41 14.30
C SER A 177 -0.88 33.58 13.04
N THR A 178 -1.49 32.51 12.54
CA THR A 178 -2.55 32.64 11.52
C THR A 178 -3.60 33.58 12.10
N SER A 179 -3.80 34.74 11.47
CA SER A 179 -4.90 35.62 11.85
C SER A 179 -6.16 34.76 11.73
N LYS A 180 -6.86 34.51 12.84
CA LYS A 180 -8.11 33.75 12.82
C LYS A 180 -9.01 34.41 11.79
N ALA A 181 -9.17 33.79 10.62
CA ALA A 181 -10.20 34.19 9.69
C ALA A 181 -11.50 34.15 10.49
N ILE A 182 -12.24 35.26 10.49
CA ILE A 182 -13.51 35.36 11.19
C ILE A 182 -14.46 34.38 10.50
N THR A 183 -14.48 33.15 11.02
CA THR A 183 -15.34 32.08 10.55
C THR A 183 -16.65 32.21 11.30
N LYS A 184 -17.71 32.55 10.55
CA LYS A 184 -19.07 32.53 11.08
C LYS A 184 -19.44 31.08 11.43
N LYS A 185 -20.02 30.87 12.60
CA LYS A 185 -20.54 29.57 13.00
C LYS A 185 -21.81 29.26 12.21
N PRO A 186 -22.20 27.99 12.05
CA PRO A 186 -23.47 27.63 11.41
C PRO A 186 -24.68 28.32 12.04
N THR A 187 -24.62 28.59 13.35
CA THR A 187 -25.64 29.31 14.12
C THR A 187 -25.79 30.78 13.76
N ASP A 188 -24.81 31.35 13.06
CA ASP A 188 -24.77 32.76 12.70
C ASP A 188 -25.46 33.03 11.34
N PHE A 189 -25.93 31.97 10.66
CA PHE A 189 -26.62 32.03 9.38
C PHE A 189 -28.13 31.83 9.56
N SER A 190 -28.93 32.50 8.73
CA SER A 190 -30.34 32.11 8.54
C SER A 190 -30.41 30.77 7.78
N ALA A 191 -31.56 30.08 7.84
CA ALA A 191 -31.73 28.78 7.17
C ALA A 191 -31.40 28.85 5.66
N ASP A 192 -31.94 29.83 4.94
CA ASP A 192 -31.71 30.00 3.50
C ASP A 192 -30.25 30.36 3.18
N ALA A 193 -29.61 31.18 4.03
CA ALA A 193 -28.21 31.56 3.86
C ALA A 193 -27.27 30.37 4.12
N LEU A 194 -27.59 29.54 5.13
CA LEU A 194 -26.84 28.33 5.44
C LEU A 194 -26.95 27.32 4.28
N GLU A 195 -28.14 27.14 3.73
CA GLU A 195 -28.34 26.28 2.55
C GLU A 195 -27.49 26.77 1.37
N HIS A 196 -27.52 28.06 1.06
CA HIS A 196 -26.71 28.63 -0.02
C HIS A 196 -25.20 28.42 0.20
N GLU A 197 -24.70 28.67 1.42
CA GLU A 197 -23.29 28.45 1.77
C GLU A 197 -22.89 26.97 1.66
N LEU A 198 -23.75 26.04 2.09
CA LEU A 198 -23.49 24.60 1.96
C LEU A 198 -23.42 24.17 0.48
N PHE A 199 -24.32 24.66 -0.37
CA PHE A 199 -24.26 24.40 -1.80
C PHE A 199 -23.00 25.00 -2.43
N HIS A 200 -22.65 26.25 -2.09
CA HIS A 200 -21.45 26.89 -2.59
C HIS A 200 -20.16 26.16 -2.13
N LEU A 201 -20.11 25.72 -0.88
CA LEU A 201 -19.01 24.91 -0.34
C LEU A 201 -18.90 23.57 -1.05
N PHE A 202 -20.02 22.90 -1.32
CA PHE A 202 -20.05 21.67 -2.09
C PHE A 202 -19.50 21.88 -3.51
N LEU A 203 -20.00 22.90 -4.23
CA LEU A 203 -19.57 23.20 -5.59
C LEU A 203 -18.08 23.57 -5.65
N SER A 204 -17.62 24.45 -4.76
CA SER A 204 -16.21 24.85 -4.72
C SER A 204 -15.29 23.67 -4.37
N THR A 205 -15.63 22.85 -3.37
CA THR A 205 -14.82 21.68 -2.99
C THR A 205 -14.80 20.62 -4.08
N ARG A 206 -15.94 20.37 -4.76
CA ARG A 206 -16.07 19.31 -5.77
C ARG A 206 -15.44 19.66 -7.10
N PHE A 207 -15.52 20.93 -7.53
CA PHE A 207 -15.10 21.38 -8.85
C PHE A 207 -13.79 22.17 -8.83
N HIS A 208 -13.41 22.75 -7.69
CA HIS A 208 -12.17 23.49 -7.49
C HIS A 208 -11.42 23.01 -6.23
N PRO A 209 -11.11 21.70 -6.12
CA PRO A 209 -10.44 21.17 -4.95
C PRO A 209 -9.06 21.83 -4.78
N SER A 210 -8.73 22.19 -3.54
CA SER A 210 -7.36 22.58 -3.19
C SER A 210 -6.45 21.38 -3.39
N LYS A 211 -5.43 21.53 -4.23
CA LYS A 211 -4.39 20.51 -4.44
C LYS A 211 -3.13 20.81 -3.64
N SER A 212 -3.16 21.81 -2.76
CA SER A 212 -1.98 22.37 -2.11
C SER A 212 -1.25 21.35 -1.22
N VAL A 213 -1.97 20.50 -0.50
CA VAL A 213 -1.36 19.41 0.31
C VAL A 213 -0.54 18.48 -0.58
N GLY A 214 -1.12 18.00 -1.69
CA GLY A 214 -0.44 17.11 -2.63
C GLY A 214 0.74 17.78 -3.32
N VAL A 215 0.56 19.02 -3.80
CA VAL A 215 1.63 19.79 -4.46
C VAL A 215 2.78 20.08 -3.50
N ALA A 216 2.49 20.42 -2.24
CA ALA A 216 3.51 20.65 -1.22
C ALA A 216 4.28 19.37 -0.91
N ALA A 217 3.59 18.24 -0.72
CA ALA A 217 4.20 16.94 -0.47
C ALA A 217 5.08 16.46 -1.64
N ASP A 218 4.59 16.57 -2.88
CA ASP A 218 5.34 16.22 -4.09
C ASP A 218 6.60 17.09 -4.24
N SER A 219 6.46 18.39 -3.99
CA SER A 219 7.56 19.35 -4.08
C SER A 219 8.61 19.11 -2.99
N TRP A 220 8.15 18.83 -1.76
CA TRP A 220 8.99 18.48 -0.63
C TRP A 220 9.81 17.23 -0.93
N LEU A 221 9.16 16.16 -1.42
CA LEU A 221 9.82 14.90 -1.75
C LEU A 221 10.90 15.11 -2.81
N SER A 222 10.60 15.89 -3.85
CA SER A 222 11.56 16.21 -4.90
C SER A 222 12.76 17.01 -4.39
N TYR A 223 12.58 17.95 -3.46
CA TYR A 223 13.72 18.69 -2.91
C TYR A 223 14.51 17.87 -1.88
N MET A 224 13.85 17.02 -1.10
CA MET A 224 14.51 16.09 -0.20
C MET A 224 15.39 15.11 -0.97
N ASP A 225 14.89 14.56 -2.08
CA ASP A 225 15.67 13.70 -2.98
C ASP A 225 16.93 14.40 -3.50
N ARG A 226 16.80 15.65 -3.99
CA ARG A 226 17.96 16.46 -4.41
C ARG A 226 18.94 16.71 -3.26
N LEU A 227 18.44 17.02 -2.07
CA LEU A 227 19.28 17.25 -0.90
C LEU A 227 20.10 16.00 -0.52
N LEU A 228 19.55 14.81 -0.72
CA LEU A 228 20.24 13.54 -0.48
C LEU A 228 21.29 13.22 -1.56
N ILE A 229 21.06 13.64 -2.81
CA ILE A 229 22.00 13.42 -3.92
C ILE A 229 23.18 14.41 -3.89
N LEU A 230 22.95 15.65 -3.45
CA LEU A 230 23.96 16.70 -3.50
C LEU A 230 25.17 16.37 -2.61
N GLY A 231 26.36 16.41 -3.22
CA GLY A 231 27.63 16.24 -2.51
C GLY A 231 27.87 17.34 -1.47
N ARG A 232 28.74 17.04 -0.48
CA ARG A 232 29.07 17.97 0.63
C ARG A 232 29.71 19.30 0.18
N GLN A 233 30.10 19.42 -1.08
CA GLN A 233 30.76 20.60 -1.63
C GLN A 233 29.78 21.71 -2.07
N CYS A 234 28.48 21.42 -2.19
CA CYS A 234 27.45 22.36 -2.67
C CYS A 234 26.70 23.04 -1.51
N VAL A 235 27.42 23.71 -0.60
CA VAL A 235 26.83 24.25 0.65
C VAL A 235 25.70 25.26 0.39
N GLU A 236 25.89 26.18 -0.54
CA GLU A 236 24.90 27.22 -0.86
C GLU A 236 23.58 26.63 -1.39
N GLU A 237 23.66 25.68 -2.32
CA GLU A 237 22.47 25.00 -2.87
C GLU A 237 21.76 24.17 -1.78
N ARG A 238 22.52 23.51 -0.90
CA ARG A 238 21.94 22.75 0.22
C ARG A 238 21.18 23.66 1.18
N ASN A 239 21.74 24.81 1.54
CA ASN A 239 21.07 25.78 2.42
C ASN A 239 19.78 26.30 1.79
N LEU A 240 19.81 26.64 0.49
CA LEU A 240 18.62 27.08 -0.24
C LEU A 240 17.53 25.99 -0.28
N LEU A 241 17.92 24.74 -0.52
CA LEU A 241 16.97 23.61 -0.52
C LEU A 241 16.39 23.38 0.87
N GLN A 242 17.20 23.45 1.92
CA GLN A 242 16.72 23.33 3.31
C GLN A 242 15.69 24.41 3.64
N GLU A 243 15.95 25.66 3.25
CA GLU A 243 14.98 26.75 3.42
C GLU A 243 13.66 26.47 2.69
N LYS A 244 13.73 26.02 1.42
CA LYS A 244 12.53 25.65 0.66
C LYS A 244 11.78 24.49 1.29
N ILE A 245 12.49 23.47 1.78
CA ILE A 245 11.93 22.30 2.46
C ILE A 245 11.16 22.76 3.70
N LEU A 246 11.76 23.58 4.56
CA LEU A 246 11.10 24.07 5.78
C LEU A 246 9.84 24.89 5.45
N ARG A 247 9.90 25.80 4.47
CA ARG A 247 8.72 26.55 4.01
C ARG A 247 7.62 25.63 3.45
N LEU A 248 7.98 24.58 2.72
CA LEU A 248 7.03 23.60 2.21
C LEU A 248 6.38 22.79 3.34
N VAL A 249 7.13 22.49 4.41
CA VAL A 249 6.59 21.82 5.59
C VAL A 249 5.54 22.69 6.28
N ASP A 250 5.83 23.98 6.47
CA ASP A 250 4.86 24.92 7.05
C ASP A 250 3.57 24.98 6.22
N ILE A 251 3.71 25.13 4.90
CA ILE A 251 2.57 25.16 3.95
C ILE A 251 1.79 23.84 3.98
N TYR A 252 2.48 22.70 4.13
CA TYR A 252 1.84 21.39 4.15
C TYR A 252 0.93 21.22 5.37
N TYR A 253 1.39 21.51 6.58
CA TYR A 253 0.54 21.42 7.77
C TYR A 253 -0.56 22.48 7.78
N ASP A 254 -0.26 23.70 7.33
CA ASP A 254 -1.30 24.73 7.17
C ASP A 254 -2.38 24.27 6.18
N ALA A 255 -1.99 23.62 5.07
CA ALA A 255 -2.92 23.10 4.08
C ALA A 255 -3.69 21.86 4.55
N LEU A 256 -3.13 21.03 5.44
CA LEU A 256 -3.83 19.90 6.06
C LEU A 256 -5.02 20.38 6.92
N ASP A 257 -4.79 21.45 7.69
CA ASP A 257 -5.80 22.05 8.57
C ASP A 257 -6.71 23.08 7.90
N ALA A 258 -6.32 23.56 6.72
CA ALA A 258 -7.02 24.61 5.97
C ALA A 258 -8.52 24.31 5.77
N PRO A 259 -8.96 23.08 5.40
CA PRO A 259 -10.38 22.77 5.28
C PRO A 259 -11.16 22.92 6.59
N LYS A 260 -10.53 22.60 7.73
CA LYS A 260 -11.14 22.74 9.07
C LYS A 260 -11.27 24.20 9.49
N LYS A 261 -10.33 25.05 9.05
CA LYS A 261 -10.24 26.47 9.41
C LYS A 261 -10.90 27.41 8.39
N GLY A 262 -11.37 26.89 7.25
CA GLY A 262 -11.92 27.69 6.15
C GLY A 262 -10.88 28.56 5.45
N LEU A 263 -9.59 28.22 5.58
CA LEU A 263 -8.48 28.95 4.96
C LEU A 263 -8.20 28.37 3.57
N LYS A 264 -7.76 29.22 2.65
CA LYS A 264 -7.21 28.77 1.37
C LYS A 264 -5.70 28.94 1.43
N VAL A 265 -4.99 27.82 1.35
CA VAL A 265 -3.53 27.78 1.29
C VAL A 265 -3.14 27.46 -0.15
N GLU A 266 -2.22 28.22 -0.72
CA GLU A 266 -1.67 28.01 -2.06
C GLU A 266 -0.16 27.84 -1.96
N VAL A 267 0.41 26.95 -2.78
CA VAL A 267 1.85 26.73 -2.84
C VAL A 267 2.45 27.74 -3.83
N PRO A 268 3.36 28.64 -3.41
CA PRO A 268 4.06 29.55 -4.31
C PRO A 268 4.79 28.81 -5.44
N SER A 269 4.74 29.34 -6.65
CA SER A 269 5.35 28.72 -7.84
C SER A 269 6.87 28.56 -7.74
N GLU A 270 7.55 29.40 -6.95
CA GLU A 270 8.98 29.32 -6.64
C GLU A 270 9.39 28.12 -5.78
N LEU A 271 8.42 27.54 -5.05
CA LEU A 271 8.60 26.32 -4.26
C LEU A 271 8.24 25.06 -5.04
N ILE A 272 7.73 25.18 -6.28
CA ILE A 272 7.40 24.04 -7.13
C ILE A 272 8.61 23.70 -8.01
N PRO A 273 9.16 22.47 -7.93
CA PRO A 273 10.28 22.06 -8.75
C PRO A 273 9.86 21.86 -10.21
N LYS A 274 10.78 22.17 -11.13
CA LYS A 274 10.58 21.98 -12.58
C LYS A 274 10.77 20.54 -13.04
N LYS A 275 11.56 19.76 -12.30
CA LYS A 275 11.85 18.35 -12.57
C LYS A 275 11.73 17.55 -11.29
N PHE A 276 11.21 16.34 -11.41
CA PHE A 276 10.96 15.40 -10.32
C PHE A 276 11.87 14.17 -10.45
N PRO A 277 12.11 13.42 -9.36
CA PRO A 277 12.78 12.13 -9.44
C PRO A 277 12.03 11.16 -10.38
N HIS A 278 12.78 10.41 -11.18
CA HIS A 278 12.24 9.42 -12.13
C HIS A 278 11.27 8.40 -11.49
N TYR A 279 11.51 7.96 -10.25
CA TYR A 279 10.64 7.02 -9.55
C TYR A 279 9.22 7.58 -9.27
N MET A 280 9.00 8.89 -9.40
CA MET A 280 7.67 9.50 -9.27
C MET A 280 6.82 9.41 -10.55
N GLY A 281 7.36 8.88 -11.66
CA GLY A 281 6.57 8.56 -12.85
C GLY A 281 5.96 9.76 -13.60
N ARG A 282 6.55 10.95 -13.52
CA ARG A 282 6.04 12.19 -14.13
C ARG A 282 6.33 12.33 -15.65
N GLY A 283 6.88 11.28 -16.27
CA GLY A 283 7.32 11.27 -17.67
C GLY A 283 8.75 11.79 -17.86
N GLU A 284 9.39 11.38 -18.94
CA GLU A 284 10.82 11.57 -19.18
C GLU A 284 11.25 13.05 -19.24
N MET A 285 10.43 13.91 -19.87
CA MET A 285 10.73 15.34 -19.98
C MET A 285 10.73 16.09 -18.63
N PHE A 286 9.93 15.61 -17.67
CA PHE A 286 9.78 16.23 -16.35
C PHE A 286 10.55 15.50 -15.26
N SER A 287 11.37 14.51 -15.63
CA SER A 287 12.08 13.67 -14.68
C SER A 287 13.60 13.85 -14.74
N TYR A 288 14.28 13.55 -13.63
CA TYR A 288 15.72 13.33 -13.59
C TYR A 288 16.02 11.98 -12.93
N ARG A 289 17.15 11.35 -13.33
CA ARG A 289 17.60 10.11 -12.70
C ARG A 289 18.16 10.43 -11.31
N SER A 290 17.56 9.86 -10.29
CA SER A 290 17.91 10.05 -8.89
C SER A 290 18.85 8.93 -8.47
N THR A 291 19.91 9.29 -7.74
CA THR A 291 20.84 8.35 -7.10
C THR A 291 20.62 8.31 -5.59
N SER A 292 19.45 8.75 -5.11
CA SER A 292 19.07 8.56 -3.71
C SER A 292 18.70 7.10 -3.46
N VAL A 293 18.53 6.73 -2.20
CA VAL A 293 18.12 5.38 -1.80
C VAL A 293 16.81 4.95 -2.48
N LEU A 294 15.83 5.87 -2.61
CA LEU A 294 14.56 5.55 -3.30
C LEU A 294 14.76 5.36 -4.80
N GLY A 295 15.62 6.16 -5.42
CA GLY A 295 16.00 5.99 -6.83
C GLY A 295 16.69 4.65 -7.09
N GLU A 296 17.65 4.27 -6.23
CA GLU A 296 18.35 2.98 -6.34
C GLU A 296 17.42 1.78 -6.15
N ILE A 297 16.50 1.85 -5.19
CA ILE A 297 15.48 0.80 -4.98
C ILE A 297 14.58 0.68 -6.20
N PHE A 298 14.12 1.81 -6.74
CA PHE A 298 13.27 1.84 -7.93
C PHE A 298 13.98 1.22 -9.14
N ASP A 299 15.21 1.66 -9.43
CA ASP A 299 16.04 1.13 -10.52
C ASP A 299 16.28 -0.38 -10.35
N LYS A 300 16.58 -0.85 -9.13
CA LYS A 300 16.76 -2.29 -8.86
C LYS A 300 15.48 -3.09 -9.02
N ALA A 301 14.35 -2.56 -8.57
CA ALA A 301 13.06 -3.22 -8.76
C ALA A 301 12.64 -3.25 -10.24
N ASP A 302 13.03 -2.24 -11.02
CA ASP A 302 12.78 -2.17 -12.46
C ASP A 302 13.69 -3.10 -13.26
N GLU A 303 14.98 -3.20 -12.93
CA GLU A 303 15.90 -4.19 -13.54
C GLU A 303 15.41 -5.63 -13.38
N LEU A 304 14.73 -5.92 -12.26
CA LEU A 304 14.18 -7.24 -11.97
C LEU A 304 12.83 -7.50 -12.66
N ASN A 305 12.25 -6.53 -13.38
CA ASN A 305 11.07 -6.78 -14.19
C ASN A 305 11.44 -7.72 -15.34
N LEU A 306 10.89 -8.92 -15.29
CA LEU A 306 11.12 -9.93 -16.31
C LEU A 306 10.11 -9.67 -17.42
N GLU A 307 10.56 -9.08 -18.51
CA GLU A 307 9.78 -9.04 -19.74
C GLU A 307 9.47 -10.47 -20.20
N GLY A 308 8.17 -10.77 -20.32
CA GLY A 308 7.62 -11.88 -21.09
C GLY A 308 8.29 -13.24 -20.89
N LEU A 309 8.06 -13.90 -19.76
CA LEU A 309 8.35 -15.32 -19.66
C LEU A 309 7.53 -16.10 -20.70
N SER A 310 8.19 -16.57 -21.76
CA SER A 310 7.64 -17.60 -22.65
C SER A 310 7.74 -18.95 -21.95
N ILE A 311 6.74 -19.27 -21.13
CA ILE A 311 6.65 -20.56 -20.45
C ILE A 311 6.06 -21.57 -21.43
N GLN A 312 6.85 -22.56 -21.83
CA GLN A 312 6.34 -23.67 -22.64
C GLN A 312 5.42 -24.53 -21.78
N VAL A 313 4.18 -24.73 -22.23
CA VAL A 313 3.21 -25.58 -21.55
C VAL A 313 3.48 -27.04 -21.89
N TRP A 314 3.57 -27.90 -20.87
CA TRP A 314 3.83 -29.33 -21.02
C TRP A 314 2.88 -30.17 -20.16
N LYS A 315 2.69 -31.44 -20.56
CA LYS A 315 1.81 -32.37 -19.86
C LYS A 315 2.50 -32.95 -18.64
N LEU A 316 1.89 -32.80 -17.46
CA LEU A 316 2.40 -33.38 -16.23
C LEU A 316 2.51 -34.93 -16.32
N PRO A 317 3.64 -35.54 -15.91
CA PRO A 317 3.89 -36.98 -15.96
C PRO A 317 2.81 -37.84 -15.30
N ASN A 318 2.08 -37.27 -14.34
CA ASN A 318 1.05 -37.95 -13.56
C ASN A 318 -0.25 -38.14 -14.35
N PHE A 319 -0.44 -37.41 -15.45
CA PHE A 319 -1.62 -37.54 -16.32
C PHE A 319 -1.32 -38.50 -17.47
N LYS A 320 -1.18 -39.80 -17.21
CA LYS A 320 -0.95 -40.83 -18.24
C LYS A 320 -2.22 -41.39 -18.89
N VAL A 321 -3.37 -40.79 -18.62
CA VAL A 321 -4.66 -41.27 -19.14
C VAL A 321 -4.70 -41.10 -20.67
N GLU A 322 -5.06 -42.18 -21.36
CA GLU A 322 -5.36 -42.15 -22.80
C GLU A 322 -6.68 -41.43 -23.02
N ILE A 323 -6.66 -40.36 -23.82
CA ILE A 323 -7.83 -39.54 -24.11
C ILE A 323 -8.50 -40.10 -25.38
N PRO A 324 -9.81 -40.42 -25.35
CA PRO A 324 -10.54 -40.86 -26.54
C PRO A 324 -10.44 -39.83 -27.67
N LYS A 325 -10.18 -40.31 -28.91
CA LYS A 325 -9.96 -39.44 -30.09
C LYS A 325 -11.13 -38.50 -30.38
N ASP A 326 -12.36 -38.94 -30.12
CA ASP A 326 -13.57 -38.14 -30.35
C ASP A 326 -13.65 -36.93 -29.41
N ARG A 327 -13.21 -37.09 -28.16
CA ARG A 327 -13.11 -35.99 -27.19
C ARG A 327 -12.02 -35.00 -27.60
N LEU A 328 -10.90 -35.50 -28.08
CA LEU A 328 -9.77 -34.68 -28.51
C LEU A 328 -10.15 -33.79 -29.71
N ARG A 329 -10.89 -34.33 -30.69
CA ARG A 329 -11.46 -33.55 -31.79
C ARG A 329 -12.43 -32.47 -31.31
N SER A 330 -13.37 -32.83 -30.43
CA SER A 330 -14.31 -31.86 -29.85
C SER A 330 -13.61 -30.72 -29.11
N TRP A 331 -12.54 -31.00 -28.36
CA TRP A 331 -11.75 -29.97 -27.69
C TRP A 331 -10.95 -29.12 -28.67
N GLU A 332 -10.39 -29.71 -29.73
CA GLU A 332 -9.68 -28.96 -30.77
C GLU A 332 -10.60 -27.99 -31.52
N ASP A 333 -11.83 -28.43 -31.83
CA ASP A 333 -12.85 -27.59 -32.46
C ASP A 333 -13.24 -26.43 -31.53
N HIS A 334 -13.53 -26.71 -30.26
CA HIS A 334 -13.82 -25.67 -29.27
C HIS A 334 -12.67 -24.69 -29.08
N TYR A 335 -11.42 -25.15 -29.09
CA TYR A 335 -10.26 -24.28 -29.00
C TYR A 335 -10.11 -23.37 -30.23
N LYS A 336 -10.36 -23.89 -31.44
CA LYS A 336 -10.36 -23.09 -32.66
C LYS A 336 -11.44 -22.00 -32.62
N THR A 337 -12.65 -22.35 -32.19
CA THR A 337 -13.75 -21.40 -32.04
C THR A 337 -13.44 -20.34 -30.99
N TYR A 338 -12.96 -20.75 -29.80
CA TYR A 338 -12.49 -19.83 -28.76
C TYR A 338 -11.42 -18.86 -29.30
N ARG A 339 -10.43 -19.38 -30.04
CA ARG A 339 -9.35 -18.56 -30.60
C ARG A 339 -9.88 -17.55 -31.61
N SER A 340 -10.85 -17.90 -32.45
CA SER A 340 -11.49 -16.95 -33.38
C SER A 340 -12.23 -15.85 -32.61
N GLU A 341 -13.13 -16.24 -31.70
CA GLU A 341 -13.95 -15.32 -30.91
C GLU A 341 -13.07 -14.37 -30.06
N MET A 342 -12.01 -14.90 -29.44
CA MET A 342 -11.06 -14.10 -28.66
C MET A 342 -10.22 -13.17 -29.55
N THR A 343 -9.84 -13.60 -30.76
CA THR A 343 -9.11 -12.74 -31.70
C THR A 343 -9.98 -11.57 -32.15
N GLU A 344 -11.26 -11.81 -32.43
CA GLU A 344 -12.23 -10.78 -32.76
C GLU A 344 -12.44 -9.80 -31.59
N ALA A 345 -12.61 -10.30 -30.36
CA ALA A 345 -12.73 -9.47 -29.18
C ALA A 345 -11.48 -8.60 -28.92
N MET A 346 -10.28 -9.15 -29.18
CA MET A 346 -9.01 -8.45 -28.96
C MET A 346 -8.71 -7.34 -29.99
N GLN A 347 -9.41 -7.35 -31.13
CA GLN A 347 -9.33 -6.30 -32.17
C GLN A 347 -10.16 -5.05 -31.82
N LEU A 348 -11.06 -5.13 -30.85
CA LEU A 348 -11.83 -3.99 -30.36
C LEU A 348 -10.97 -3.03 -29.53
N ALA A 349 -11.38 -1.76 -29.42
CA ALA A 349 -10.65 -0.72 -28.70
C ALA A 349 -11.38 -0.28 -27.42
N GLY A 350 -10.61 0.08 -26.40
CA GLY A 350 -11.12 0.65 -25.15
C GLY A 350 -11.87 -0.36 -24.27
N ASP A 351 -12.92 0.09 -23.58
CA ASP A 351 -13.66 -0.73 -22.61
C ASP A 351 -14.44 -1.88 -23.25
N SER A 352 -14.90 -1.69 -24.50
CA SER A 352 -15.59 -2.73 -25.28
C SER A 352 -14.78 -4.02 -25.45
N LYS A 353 -13.45 -3.90 -25.55
CA LYS A 353 -12.50 -5.02 -25.62
C LYS A 353 -12.51 -5.86 -24.34
N LYS A 354 -12.53 -5.21 -23.17
CA LYS A 354 -12.47 -5.90 -21.88
C LYS A 354 -13.77 -6.66 -21.61
N GLU A 355 -14.89 -6.05 -21.95
CA GLU A 355 -16.22 -6.64 -21.79
C GLU A 355 -16.40 -7.87 -22.69
N THR A 356 -16.19 -7.73 -24.00
CA THR A 356 -16.32 -8.86 -24.95
C THR A 356 -15.31 -9.98 -24.68
N ALA A 357 -14.06 -9.65 -24.30
CA ALA A 357 -13.10 -10.69 -23.89
C ALA A 357 -13.56 -11.41 -22.62
N GLY A 358 -14.16 -10.68 -21.67
CA GLY A 358 -14.76 -11.23 -20.47
C GLY A 358 -15.91 -12.20 -20.77
N ASP A 359 -16.79 -11.84 -21.70
CA ASP A 359 -17.91 -12.68 -22.13
C ASP A 359 -17.45 -13.98 -22.80
N VAL A 360 -16.44 -13.91 -23.67
CA VAL A 360 -15.82 -15.10 -24.28
C VAL A 360 -15.23 -15.99 -23.20
N ILE A 361 -14.48 -15.44 -22.23
CA ILE A 361 -13.94 -16.22 -21.11
C ILE A 361 -15.07 -16.89 -20.31
N HIS A 362 -16.15 -16.16 -20.01
CA HIS A 362 -17.27 -16.69 -19.24
C HIS A 362 -17.99 -17.84 -19.97
N LYS A 363 -18.27 -17.66 -21.26
CA LYS A 363 -18.89 -18.67 -22.13
C LYS A 363 -18.09 -19.98 -22.13
N TYR A 364 -16.78 -19.90 -22.34
CA TYR A 364 -15.96 -21.11 -22.41
C TYR A 364 -15.67 -21.73 -21.04
N LYS A 365 -15.68 -20.95 -19.94
CA LYS A 365 -15.67 -21.50 -18.57
C LYS A 365 -16.89 -22.37 -18.26
N GLN A 366 -18.08 -22.01 -18.76
CA GLN A 366 -19.30 -22.83 -18.58
C GLN A 366 -19.23 -24.13 -19.40
N VAL A 367 -18.74 -24.04 -20.64
CA VAL A 367 -18.55 -25.21 -21.52
C VAL A 367 -17.55 -26.20 -20.90
N THR A 368 -16.47 -25.69 -20.29
CA THR A 368 -15.46 -26.54 -19.64
C THR A 368 -15.91 -27.14 -18.31
N SER A 369 -16.64 -26.38 -17.49
CA SER A 369 -17.22 -26.89 -16.23
C SER A 369 -18.19 -28.05 -16.47
N GLY A 370 -18.91 -28.04 -17.61
CA GLY A 370 -19.73 -29.17 -18.06
C GLY A 370 -18.92 -30.44 -18.37
N TYR A 371 -17.66 -30.31 -18.80
CA TYR A 371 -16.75 -31.45 -18.95
C TYR A 371 -16.19 -31.95 -17.61
N THR A 372 -16.01 -31.09 -16.62
CA THR A 372 -15.59 -31.47 -15.26
C THR A 372 -16.63 -32.40 -14.61
N LEU A 373 -17.93 -32.10 -14.78
CA LEU A 373 -19.04 -32.95 -14.31
C LEU A 373 -19.08 -34.32 -15.02
N LEU A 374 -18.79 -34.37 -16.32
CA LEU A 374 -18.74 -35.62 -17.09
C LEU A 374 -17.50 -36.48 -16.75
N LEU A 375 -16.38 -35.84 -16.43
CA LEU A 375 -15.16 -36.52 -15.96
C LEU A 375 -15.33 -37.03 -14.52
N SER A 376 -15.99 -36.29 -13.62
CA SER A 376 -16.34 -36.79 -12.29
C SER A 376 -17.30 -37.99 -12.35
N ASP A 377 -18.25 -38.02 -13.28
CA ASP A 377 -19.17 -39.15 -13.46
C ASP A 377 -18.49 -40.41 -14.01
N SER A 378 -17.41 -40.25 -14.78
CA SER A 378 -16.62 -41.38 -15.29
C SER A 378 -15.60 -41.91 -14.27
N PHE A 379 -15.07 -41.05 -13.39
CA PHE A 379 -14.23 -41.44 -12.26
C PHE A 379 -15.03 -42.03 -11.09
N ALA A 380 -16.25 -41.54 -10.81
CA ALA A 380 -17.11 -42.07 -9.75
C ALA A 380 -17.56 -43.52 -9.97
N ARG A 381 -17.47 -44.06 -11.20
CA ARG A 381 -17.75 -45.48 -11.50
C ARG A 381 -16.59 -46.43 -11.17
N ARG A 382 -15.43 -45.90 -10.75
CA ARG A 382 -14.30 -46.70 -10.24
C ARG A 382 -13.73 -45.99 -9.01
N SER A 383 -14.05 -46.55 -7.83
CA SER A 383 -13.52 -46.23 -6.47
C SER A 383 -14.20 -45.11 -5.66
N ASN A 384 -14.21 -45.37 -4.33
CA ASN A 384 -14.94 -44.79 -3.21
C ASN A 384 -14.84 -43.24 -3.03
N PRO A 385 -15.82 -42.57 -2.40
CA PRO A 385 -16.03 -41.13 -2.47
C PRO A 385 -15.39 -40.40 -1.30
N PHE A 386 -14.22 -39.78 -1.49
CA PHE A 386 -13.80 -38.66 -0.63
C PHE A 386 -12.99 -37.64 -1.44
N HIS A 387 -13.51 -36.41 -1.44
CA HIS A 387 -12.89 -35.15 -1.87
C HIS A 387 -12.03 -35.17 -3.15
N HIS A 388 -12.66 -34.91 -4.29
CA HIS A 388 -11.97 -34.52 -5.52
C HIS A 388 -12.56 -33.22 -6.07
N LYS A 389 -12.03 -32.08 -5.62
CA LYS A 389 -11.97 -30.89 -6.49
C LYS A 389 -10.88 -31.18 -7.52
N SER A 390 -11.28 -31.30 -8.78
CA SER A 390 -10.42 -31.86 -9.82
C SER A 390 -9.38 -30.83 -10.27
N TYR A 391 -8.16 -31.30 -10.39
CA TYR A 391 -6.95 -30.63 -10.87
C TYR A 391 -7.11 -29.91 -12.24
N LEU A 392 -8.19 -30.18 -12.98
CA LEU A 392 -8.45 -29.65 -14.32
C LEU A 392 -9.09 -28.26 -14.31
N ASP A 393 -9.74 -27.85 -13.22
CA ASP A 393 -10.31 -26.49 -13.10
C ASP A 393 -9.21 -25.41 -13.01
N ILE A 394 -7.99 -25.83 -12.68
CA ILE A 394 -6.80 -24.97 -12.49
C ILE A 394 -6.04 -24.74 -13.81
N ILE A 395 -6.15 -25.65 -14.78
CA ILE A 395 -5.32 -25.58 -16.01
C ILE A 395 -5.77 -24.44 -16.94
N TRP A 396 -6.95 -23.83 -16.73
CA TRP A 396 -7.53 -22.84 -17.65
C TRP A 396 -8.18 -21.61 -16.98
N SER A 397 -7.88 -21.34 -15.71
CA SER A 397 -8.12 -20.02 -15.06
C SER A 397 -6.87 -19.17 -15.16
#